data_AF-A0A9X7J5Q2-F1
#
_entry.id   AF-A0A9X7J5Q2-F1
#
_cell.length_a   1.000
_cell.length_b   1.000
_cell.length_c   1.000
_cell.angle_alpha   90.00
_cell.angle_beta   90.00
_cell.angle_gamma   90.00
#
_symmetry.space_group_name_H-M   'P 1'
#
loop_
_entity.id
_entity.type
_entity.pdbx_description
1 polymer ?
#
loop_
_entity_poly.entity_id
_entity_poly.type
_entity_poly.pdbx_seq_one_letter_code
_entity_poly.pdbx_strand_id
1 'polypeptide(L)'
;MAPKGTVLYERNKLISVAVEIDWESGEILNVDSTFATSLCNNFLRYLLVGKNILEKDKIRKEIEDNFLVTSQKSLLKALEMVRERYCLLK
;
A
#
# COMPACT_ATOMS: atom_id res chain seq x y z
N MET A 1 -22.08 -3.15 -9.43
CA MET A 1 -20.93 -2.26 -9.70
C MET A 1 -21.49 -0.89 -10.07
N ALA A 2 -21.00 0.21 -9.47
CA ALA A 2 -21.56 1.55 -9.68
C ALA A 2 -21.14 2.14 -11.06
N PRO A 3 -21.96 3.01 -11.69
CA PRO A 3 -21.68 3.58 -13.02
C PRO A 3 -20.49 4.54 -13.02
N LYS A 4 -19.74 4.55 -14.13
CA LYS A 4 -18.69 5.55 -14.44
C LYS A 4 -19.27 6.96 -14.31
N GLY A 5 -18.56 7.86 -13.62
CA GLY A 5 -18.93 9.28 -13.47
C GLY A 5 -19.73 9.64 -12.22
N THR A 6 -19.97 8.68 -11.30
CA THR A 6 -20.55 8.98 -9.98
C THR A 6 -19.46 9.36 -8.97
N VAL A 7 -19.79 10.18 -7.97
CA VAL A 7 -18.88 10.53 -6.84
C VAL A 7 -18.32 9.27 -6.16
N LEU A 8 -19.11 8.19 -6.15
CA LEU A 8 -18.72 6.87 -5.63
C LEU A 8 -17.67 6.16 -6.52
N TYR A 9 -17.74 6.35 -7.85
CA TYR A 9 -16.75 5.83 -8.79
C TYR A 9 -15.42 6.58 -8.71
N GLU A 10 -15.46 7.91 -8.50
CA GLU A 10 -14.27 8.76 -8.33
C GLU A 10 -13.56 8.50 -6.98
N ARG A 11 -14.31 8.26 -5.89
CA ARG A 11 -13.74 7.91 -4.57
C ARG A 11 -12.95 6.60 -4.57
N ASN A 12 -13.28 5.65 -5.45
CA ASN A 12 -12.60 4.35 -5.51
C ASN A 12 -11.22 4.37 -6.20
N LYS A 13 -10.78 5.52 -6.74
CA LYS A 13 -9.46 5.65 -7.38
C LYS A 13 -8.33 6.00 -6.40
N LEU A 14 -8.64 6.58 -5.25
CA LEU A 14 -7.68 7.07 -4.27
C LEU A 14 -7.68 6.15 -3.07
N ILE A 15 -6.74 5.20 -3.05
CA ILE A 15 -6.45 4.42 -1.84
C ILE A 15 -5.34 5.15 -1.10
N SER A 16 -5.58 5.43 0.17
CA SER A 16 -4.54 5.91 1.07
C SER A 16 -3.96 4.72 1.83
N VAL A 17 -2.64 4.72 1.98
CA VAL A 17 -1.90 3.70 2.73
C VAL A 17 -1.08 4.43 3.80
N ALA A 18 -1.24 4.01 5.05
CA ALA A 18 -0.42 4.44 6.17
C ALA A 18 0.51 3.29 6.55
N VAL A 19 1.78 3.60 6.77
CA VAL A 19 2.84 2.63 7.10
C VAL A 19 3.54 3.12 8.35
N GLU A 20 3.59 2.27 9.37
CA GLU A 20 4.42 2.47 10.56
C GLU A 20 5.78 1.85 10.28
N ILE A 21 6.85 2.63 10.41
CA ILE A 21 8.21 2.25 10.03
C ILE A 21 9.12 2.47 11.23
N ASP A 22 9.94 1.47 11.54
CA ASP A 22 11.09 1.64 12.42
C ASP A 22 12.14 2.52 11.72
N TRP A 23 12.41 3.71 12.26
CA TRP A 23 13.24 4.72 11.58
C TRP A 23 14.70 4.32 11.44
N GLU A 24 15.23 3.49 12.34
CA GLU A 24 16.62 3.06 12.30
C GLU A 24 16.84 1.99 11.22
N SER A 25 16.04 0.93 11.26
CA SER A 25 16.18 -0.23 10.37
C SER A 25 15.46 -0.06 9.03
N GLY A 26 14.35 0.69 8.98
CA GLY A 26 13.43 0.72 7.84
C GLY A 26 12.44 -0.44 7.80
N GLU A 27 12.34 -1.24 8.87
CA GLU A 27 11.34 -2.29 8.99
C GLU A 27 9.92 -1.71 9.04
N ILE A 28 9.01 -2.32 8.28
CA ILE A 28 7.58 -2.01 8.34
C ILE A 28 7.00 -2.74 9.55
N LEU A 29 6.66 -1.97 10.58
CA LEU A 29 6.05 -2.48 11.80
C LEU A 29 4.55 -2.71 11.63
N ASN A 30 3.90 -1.90 10.80
CA ASN A 30 2.45 -1.91 10.67
C ASN A 30 1.97 -1.25 9.37
N VAL A 31 0.79 -1.63 8.90
CA VAL A 31 0.14 -1.04 7.72
C VAL A 31 -1.37 -0.94 7.93
N ASP A 32 -1.94 0.17 7.49
CA ASP A 32 -3.39 0.34 7.33
C ASP A 32 -3.72 1.04 6.01
N SER A 33 -4.95 0.85 5.51
CA SER A 33 -5.36 1.49 4.27
C SER A 33 -6.87 1.69 4.16
N THR A 34 -7.27 2.54 3.21
CA THR A 34 -8.68 2.86 2.96
C THR A 34 -9.39 1.85 2.05
N PHE A 35 -8.89 0.61 1.94
CA PHE A 35 -9.62 -0.43 1.23
C PHE A 35 -10.99 -0.67 1.86
N ALA A 36 -11.99 -0.93 1.03
CA ALA A 36 -13.37 -1.10 1.48
C ALA A 36 -13.59 -2.35 2.34
N THR A 37 -12.70 -3.34 2.26
CA THR A 37 -12.86 -4.62 2.96
C THR A 37 -11.72 -4.87 3.93
N SER A 38 -12.05 -5.45 5.08
CA SER A 38 -11.07 -5.93 6.05
C SER A 38 -10.14 -6.98 5.45
N LEU A 39 -10.62 -7.78 4.49
CA LEU A 39 -9.79 -8.76 3.77
C LEU A 39 -8.59 -8.08 3.09
N CYS A 40 -8.82 -7.00 2.35
CA CYS A 40 -7.73 -6.28 1.69
C CYS A 40 -6.75 -5.67 2.70
N ASN A 41 -7.24 -5.06 3.77
CA ASN A 41 -6.39 -4.48 4.81
C ASN A 41 -5.55 -5.54 5.54
N ASN A 42 -6.16 -6.65 5.92
CA ASN A 42 -5.48 -7.74 6.62
C ASN A 42 -4.44 -8.40 5.72
N PHE A 43 -4.78 -8.63 4.45
CA PHE A 43 -3.86 -9.26 3.51
C PHE A 43 -2.70 -8.33 3.13
N LEU A 44 -2.96 -7.03 2.97
CA LEU A 44 -1.90 -6.04 2.77
C LEU A 44 -0.93 -6.02 3.96
N ARG A 45 -1.45 -6.05 5.19
CA ARG A 45 -0.64 -6.13 6.41
C ARG A 45 0.22 -7.40 6.42
N TYR A 46 -0.37 -8.56 6.13
CA TYR A 46 0.34 -9.83 6.04
C TYR A 46 1.48 -9.79 5.02
N LEU A 47 1.28 -9.12 3.88
CA LEU A 47 2.31 -9.00 2.85
C LEU A 47 3.43 -8.03 3.20
N LEU A 48 3.21 -7.03 4.04
CA LEU A 48 4.16 -5.93 4.22
C LEU A 48 4.87 -5.89 5.57
N VAL A 49 4.21 -6.31 6.66
CA VAL A 49 4.81 -6.27 8.00
C VAL A 49 6.02 -7.20 8.08
N GLY A 50 7.10 -6.73 8.68
CA GLY A 50 8.38 -7.43 8.78
C GLY A 50 9.27 -7.33 7.53
N LYS A 51 8.79 -6.70 6.45
CA LYS A 51 9.64 -6.35 5.29
C LYS A 51 10.29 -4.99 5.53
N ASN A 52 11.38 -4.74 4.81
CA ASN A 52 12.05 -3.44 4.86
C ASN A 52 11.55 -2.53 3.73
N ILE A 53 11.17 -1.28 4.05
CA ILE A 53 10.64 -0.31 3.08
C ILE A 53 11.63 0.03 1.95
N LEU A 54 12.94 -0.19 2.18
CA LEU A 54 14.00 0.02 1.20
C LEU A 54 14.09 -1.11 0.17
N GLU A 55 13.53 -2.29 0.44
CA GLU A 55 13.46 -3.43 -0.50
C GLU A 55 12.35 -3.24 -1.56
N LYS A 56 12.37 -2.11 -2.27
CA LYS A 56 11.32 -1.67 -3.22
C LYS A 56 10.89 -2.77 -4.20
N ASP A 57 11.84 -3.45 -4.84
CA ASP A 57 11.55 -4.44 -5.87
C ASP A 57 10.92 -5.72 -5.30
N LYS A 58 11.33 -6.11 -4.09
CA LYS A 58 10.75 -7.24 -3.37
C LYS A 58 9.31 -6.94 -2.94
N ILE A 59 9.06 -5.76 -2.38
CA ILE A 59 7.70 -5.31 -2.02
C ILE A 59 6.82 -5.23 -3.26
N ARG A 60 7.31 -4.62 -4.35
CA ARG A 60 6.57 -4.54 -5.61
C ARG A 60 6.17 -5.92 -6.10
N LYS A 61 7.13 -6.84 -6.17
CA LYS A 61 6.90 -8.20 -6.67
C LYS A 61 5.86 -8.94 -5.82
N GLU A 62 5.95 -8.84 -4.51
CA GLU A 62 4.98 -9.45 -3.58
C GLU A 62 3.55 -8.94 -3.80
N ILE A 63 3.40 -7.64 -4.02
CA ILE A 63 2.10 -7.04 -4.33
C ILE A 63 1.60 -7.48 -5.72
N GLU A 64 2.48 -7.50 -6.72
CA GLU A 64 2.15 -7.88 -8.11
C GLU A 64 1.73 -9.36 -8.20
N ASP A 65 2.46 -10.26 -7.54
CA ASP A 65 2.26 -11.71 -7.61
C ASP A 65 1.12 -12.18 -6.70
N ASN A 66 0.96 -11.59 -5.51
CA ASN A 66 0.05 -12.12 -4.48
C ASN A 66 -1.20 -11.26 -4.23
N PHE A 67 -1.18 -9.95 -4.51
CA PHE A 67 -2.30 -9.06 -4.15
C PHE A 67 -3.15 -8.62 -5.35
N LEU A 68 -4.08 -9.49 -5.74
CA LEU A 68 -4.92 -9.33 -6.93
C LEU A 68 -6.13 -8.42 -6.68
N VAL A 69 -5.90 -7.10 -6.71
CA VAL A 69 -6.95 -6.08 -6.55
C VAL A 69 -7.04 -5.15 -7.76
N THR A 70 -8.23 -4.62 -8.06
CA THR A 70 -8.46 -3.74 -9.24
C THR A 70 -7.66 -2.44 -9.21
N SER A 71 -7.15 -2.09 -8.04
CA SER A 71 -6.44 -0.84 -7.75
C SER A 71 -4.97 -1.05 -7.40
N GLN A 72 -4.39 -2.19 -7.79
CA GLN A 72 -3.00 -2.58 -7.49
C GLN A 72 -1.99 -1.50 -7.92
N LYS A 73 -2.19 -0.87 -9.08
CA LYS A 73 -1.33 0.24 -9.54
C LYS A 73 -1.35 1.45 -8.60
N SER A 74 -2.52 1.82 -8.07
CA SER A 74 -2.65 2.93 -7.11
C SER A 74 -1.94 2.59 -5.80
N LEU A 75 -2.06 1.34 -5.33
CA LEU A 75 -1.36 0.85 -4.16
C LEU A 75 0.17 0.93 -4.34
N LEU A 76 0.70 0.40 -5.44
CA LEU A 76 2.13 0.45 -5.74
C LEU A 76 2.66 1.88 -5.76
N LYS A 77 1.88 2.82 -6.32
CA LYS A 77 2.26 4.23 -6.32
C LYS A 77 2.24 4.86 -4.93
N ALA A 78 1.25 4.54 -4.10
CA ALA A 78 1.19 5.01 -2.72
C ALA A 78 2.39 4.53 -1.89
N LEU A 79 2.76 3.24 -2.01
CA LEU A 79 3.94 2.68 -1.35
C LEU A 79 5.25 3.33 -1.83
N GLU A 80 5.35 3.63 -3.12
CA GLU A 80 6.50 4.37 -3.66
C GLU A 80 6.63 5.77 -3.04
N MET A 81 5.53 6.51 -2.93
CA MET A 81 5.50 7.83 -2.30
C MET A 81 5.89 7.78 -0.82
N VAL A 82 5.41 6.77 -0.08
CA VAL A 82 5.79 6.55 1.33
C VAL A 82 7.29 6.30 1.45
N ARG A 83 7.84 5.42 0.62
CA ARG A 83 9.28 5.14 0.60
C ARG A 83 10.10 6.38 0.25
N GLU A 84 9.71 7.11 -0.79
CA GLU A 84 10.38 8.36 -1.17
C GLU A 84 10.41 9.34 -0.01
N ARG A 85 9.28 9.52 0.69
CA ARG A 85 9.22 10.36 1.88
C ARG A 85 10.11 9.86 3.02
N TYR A 86 10.14 8.56 3.27
CA TYR A 86 11.05 7.97 4.27
C TYR A 86 12.51 8.24 3.91
N CYS A 87 12.92 8.00 2.65
CA CYS A 87 14.28 8.26 2.19
C CYS A 87 14.67 9.75 2.23
N LEU A 88 13.71 10.67 2.05
CA LEU A 88 13.96 12.11 2.11
C LEU A 88 14.16 12.64 3.54
N LEU A 89 13.61 11.94 4.53
CA LEU A 89 13.62 12.37 5.93
C LEU A 89 14.71 11.69 6.77
N LYS A 90 15.38 10.67 6.21
CA LYS A 90 16.49 9.94 6.82
C LYS A 90 17.82 10.52 6.37
#